data_AF-A0A418AXU1-F1
#
_entry.id   AF-A0A418AXU1-F1
#
_cell.length_a   1.000
_cell.length_b   1.000
_cell.length_c   1.000
_cell.angle_alpha   90.00
_cell.angle_beta   90.00
_cell.angle_gamma   90.00
#
_symmetry.space_group_name_H-M   'P 1'
#
loop_
_entity.id
_entity.type
_entity.pdbx_description
1 polymer ?
#
loop_
_entity_poly.entity_id
_entity_poly.type
_entity_poly.pdbx_seq_one_letter_code
_entity_poly.pdbx_strand_id
1 'polypeptide(L)'
;MLLRRSLAVSRASMTSAVQRRAMGSDTSKKLNKFSSVLTENKSHGAAQAMLYATGLKEDDITKPQVGIASVWWEGNPCNMHLLDLAQEIKTGVQDAGLVGYRFNTIGVSDGIAQYELLHSSLDFDTSLPGSCPGPGACGGMYTANTMATAIEVLGLSLPYSSSSPAESQDKIQECRAAGRAIRYLMENDIKPKDILTRESFQNAIAVTMALGGSTNAVLHFIAIARAAGVDLTLDDFNDVAAKTPYLANLRPSGKYVMEDLHQYGQPLHDLLVYVSCRSAGGVPAVIKYLLEKGLLNGDCLTVTGKSLAENVAGLPGLTDEGRIIHPVESPLKPTGHIRVLRGNLAPEGAVAKITGKEGEHFTGKALVYDCEEDMLKALEDGEITKGSVIVIRYEGPKGGPGMPEM
;
A
#
# COMPACT_ATOMS: atom_id res chain seq x y z
N MET A 1 8.61 -52.57 46.33
CA MET A 1 8.65 -52.58 44.85
C MET A 1 7.84 -51.37 44.38
N LEU A 2 8.54 -50.36 43.86
CA LEU A 2 8.11 -49.18 43.08
C LEU A 2 6.72 -48.54 43.32
N LEU A 3 6.73 -47.28 43.80
CA LEU A 3 5.75 -46.29 43.38
C LEU A 3 6.38 -44.89 43.20
N ARG A 4 6.24 -44.40 41.95
CA ARG A 4 6.08 -43.01 41.46
C ARG A 4 7.15 -41.95 41.78
N ARG A 5 7.87 -41.53 40.72
CA ARG A 5 8.37 -40.15 40.56
C ARG A 5 7.74 -39.51 39.32
N SER A 6 7.10 -38.38 39.56
CA SER A 6 6.71 -37.38 38.57
C SER A 6 7.96 -36.62 38.12
N LEU A 7 8.12 -36.39 36.82
CA LEU A 7 9.13 -35.50 36.24
C LEU A 7 8.41 -34.35 35.56
N ALA A 8 8.35 -33.21 36.25
CA ALA A 8 8.10 -31.91 35.65
C ALA A 8 9.38 -31.47 34.91
N VAL A 9 9.27 -31.23 33.61
CA VAL A 9 10.34 -30.60 32.82
C VAL A 9 10.06 -29.10 32.73
N SER A 10 10.98 -28.34 33.30
CA SER A 10 11.05 -26.88 33.29
C SER A 10 11.11 -26.32 31.86
N ARG A 11 10.19 -25.40 31.52
CA ARG A 11 10.31 -24.51 30.36
C ARG A 11 11.13 -23.29 30.77
N ALA A 12 12.39 -23.24 30.36
CA ALA A 12 13.20 -22.03 30.41
C ALA A 12 14.00 -21.87 29.11
N SER A 13 13.83 -20.68 28.50
CA SER A 13 14.78 -19.97 27.63
C SER A 13 14.95 -20.43 26.17
N MET A 14 14.14 -19.85 25.28
CA MET A 14 14.50 -19.58 23.88
C MET A 14 14.45 -18.07 23.55
N THR A 15 14.63 -17.21 24.56
CA THR A 15 14.60 -15.74 24.42
C THR A 15 15.99 -15.08 24.30
N SER A 16 17.06 -15.84 24.03
CA SER A 16 18.44 -15.32 24.17
C SER A 16 19.22 -15.03 22.88
N ALA A 17 18.63 -15.21 21.69
CA ALA A 17 19.33 -14.93 20.43
C ALA A 17 19.24 -13.47 19.96
N VAL A 18 18.15 -12.74 20.30
CA VAL A 18 17.93 -11.35 19.87
C VAL A 18 18.57 -10.34 20.85
N GLN A 19 18.72 -10.70 22.13
CA GLN A 19 19.25 -9.80 23.17
C GLN A 19 20.79 -9.74 23.28
N ARG A 20 21.56 -10.53 22.52
CA ARG A 20 23.04 -10.56 22.64
C ARG A 20 23.82 -9.68 21.66
N ARG A 21 23.15 -8.79 20.90
CA ARG A 21 23.84 -7.87 19.98
C ARG A 21 24.10 -6.45 20.52
N ALA A 22 23.66 -6.15 21.74
CA ALA A 22 23.90 -4.87 22.39
C ALA A 22 24.97 -5.02 23.47
N MET A 23 26.25 -5.02 23.08
CA MET A 23 27.40 -4.60 23.89
C MET A 23 28.69 -4.90 23.11
N GLY A 24 29.09 -3.95 22.26
CA GLY A 24 30.33 -4.03 21.49
C GLY A 24 30.60 -2.73 20.72
N SER A 25 31.56 -1.97 21.25
CA SER A 25 32.28 -0.79 20.70
C SER A 25 31.49 0.41 20.17
N ASP A 26 31.58 1.48 20.96
CA ASP A 26 31.32 2.88 20.66
C ASP A 26 32.19 3.39 19.48
N THR A 27 31.67 3.21 18.26
CA THR A 27 31.99 4.07 17.13
C THR A 27 30.66 4.66 16.66
N SER A 28 30.47 5.97 16.84
CA SER A 28 29.35 6.73 16.28
C SER A 28 29.05 6.25 14.84
N LYS A 29 27.88 5.66 14.62
CA LYS A 29 27.47 5.19 13.29
C LYS A 29 27.38 6.40 12.35
N LYS A 30 28.21 6.41 11.30
CA LYS A 30 28.17 7.45 10.27
C LYS A 30 26.81 7.45 9.56
N LEU A 31 26.03 8.51 9.74
CA LEU A 31 24.68 8.63 9.18
C LEU A 31 24.70 9.10 7.71
N ASN A 32 25.65 9.97 7.35
CA ASN A 32 25.83 10.51 6.00
C ASN A 32 26.63 9.56 5.08
N LYS A 33 26.31 8.25 5.09
CA LYS A 33 27.07 7.19 4.40
C LYS A 33 27.33 7.49 2.92
N PHE A 34 26.33 8.05 2.24
CA PHE A 34 26.40 8.34 0.80
C PHE A 34 26.80 9.79 0.54
N SER A 35 26.19 10.76 1.23
CA SER A 35 26.49 12.18 0.98
C SER A 35 27.93 12.55 1.34
N SER A 36 28.55 11.87 2.31
CA SER A 36 29.96 12.09 2.67
C SER A 36 30.95 11.93 1.52
N VAL A 37 30.61 11.16 0.48
CA VAL A 37 31.43 11.04 -0.73
C VAL A 37 31.66 12.41 -1.35
N LEU A 38 30.62 13.24 -1.45
CA LEU A 38 30.68 14.58 -2.02
C LEU A 38 31.05 15.65 -0.97
N THR A 39 30.61 15.46 0.29
CA THR A 39 30.67 16.54 1.29
C THR A 39 31.92 16.57 2.15
N GLU A 40 32.68 15.47 2.29
CA GLU A 40 33.86 15.42 3.17
C GLU A 40 35.18 15.38 2.40
N ASN A 41 35.19 14.85 1.18
CA ASN A 41 36.41 14.73 0.39
C ASN A 41 36.77 16.07 -0.28
N LYS A 42 37.94 16.63 0.06
CA LYS A 42 38.46 17.89 -0.51
C LYS A 42 38.61 17.87 -2.03
N SER A 43 38.74 16.69 -2.67
CA SER A 43 38.78 16.59 -4.13
C SER A 43 37.45 16.92 -4.79
N HIS A 44 36.34 16.95 -4.04
CA HIS A 44 34.99 17.29 -4.52
C HIS A 44 34.60 18.75 -4.27
N GLY A 45 35.57 19.67 -4.23
CA GLY A 45 35.32 21.10 -3.98
C GLY A 45 34.28 21.72 -4.91
N ALA A 46 34.20 21.30 -6.17
CA ALA A 46 33.17 21.76 -7.10
C ALA A 46 31.75 21.32 -6.68
N ALA A 47 31.58 20.07 -6.23
CA ALA A 47 30.30 19.58 -5.73
C ALA A 47 29.89 20.32 -4.44
N GLN A 48 30.85 20.54 -3.54
CA GLN A 48 30.63 21.31 -2.31
C GLN A 48 30.21 22.74 -2.62
N ALA A 49 30.88 23.42 -3.54
CA ALA A 49 30.51 24.76 -3.99
C ALA A 49 29.08 24.82 -4.54
N MET A 50 28.68 23.84 -5.35
CA MET A 50 27.30 23.74 -5.84
C MET A 50 26.30 23.51 -4.69
N LEU A 51 26.62 22.66 -3.72
CA LEU A 51 25.77 22.44 -2.55
C LEU A 51 25.61 23.71 -1.71
N TYR A 52 26.68 24.46 -1.45
CA TYR A 52 26.58 25.77 -0.79
C TYR A 52 25.69 26.74 -1.57
N ALA A 53 25.80 26.76 -2.91
CA ALA A 53 24.95 27.60 -3.76
C ALA A 53 23.45 27.24 -3.67
N THR A 54 23.10 26.00 -3.28
CA THR A 54 21.70 25.62 -2.98
C THR A 54 21.18 26.15 -1.64
N GLY A 55 22.02 26.84 -0.85
CA GLY A 55 21.68 27.38 0.47
C GLY A 55 22.15 26.51 1.65
N LEU A 56 22.98 25.49 1.40
CA LEU A 56 23.57 24.66 2.46
C LEU A 56 24.58 25.49 3.27
N LYS A 57 24.58 25.38 4.61
CA LYS A 57 25.55 26.05 5.47
C LYS A 57 26.73 25.14 5.81
N GLU A 58 27.81 25.71 6.34
CA GLU A 58 28.98 24.95 6.80
C GLU A 58 28.59 23.84 7.80
N ASP A 59 27.75 24.16 8.78
CA ASP A 59 27.27 23.20 9.78
C ASP A 59 26.32 22.13 9.21
N ASP A 60 25.83 22.31 7.98
CA ASP A 60 24.92 21.38 7.32
C ASP A 60 25.64 20.39 6.41
N ILE A 61 26.88 20.69 5.97
CA ILE A 61 27.54 19.92 4.91
C ILE A 61 27.84 18.47 5.32
N THR A 62 28.07 18.24 6.61
CA THR A 62 28.30 16.89 7.17
C THR A 62 27.01 16.17 7.58
N LYS A 63 25.85 16.83 7.51
CA LYS A 63 24.57 16.19 7.85
C LYS A 63 24.15 15.17 6.78
N PRO A 64 23.37 14.13 7.15
CA PRO A 64 22.78 13.23 6.17
C PRO A 64 21.81 13.99 5.27
N GLN A 65 21.83 13.67 3.98
CA GLN A 65 20.96 14.28 2.97
C GLN A 65 19.84 13.31 2.61
N VAL A 66 18.60 13.82 2.59
CA VAL A 66 17.37 13.07 2.26
C VAL A 66 16.79 13.64 0.97
N GLY A 67 16.72 12.80 -0.05
CA GLY A 67 15.96 13.11 -1.26
C GLY A 67 14.46 12.94 -1.00
N ILE A 68 13.68 13.99 -1.22
CA ILE A 68 12.23 14.01 -1.05
C ILE A 68 11.61 13.98 -2.45
N ALA A 69 11.29 12.78 -2.91
CA ALA A 69 10.74 12.53 -4.24
C ALA A 69 9.21 12.69 -4.20
N SER A 70 8.70 13.75 -4.83
CA SER A 70 7.25 13.94 -5.00
C SER A 70 6.81 13.65 -6.44
N VAL A 71 5.53 13.34 -6.61
CA VAL A 71 4.92 13.10 -7.93
C VAL A 71 3.89 14.20 -8.21
N TRP A 72 4.25 15.46 -7.91
CA TRP A 72 3.34 16.59 -8.07
C TRP A 72 3.26 17.06 -9.53
N TRP A 73 2.03 17.38 -9.94
CA TRP A 73 1.69 18.18 -11.11
C TRP A 73 0.24 18.67 -10.99
N GLU A 74 -0.12 19.76 -11.68
CA GLU A 74 -1.38 20.49 -11.44
C GLU A 74 -2.61 19.83 -12.08
N GLY A 75 -2.44 19.15 -13.22
CA GLY A 75 -3.56 18.64 -14.03
C GLY A 75 -4.20 17.34 -13.54
N ASN A 76 -3.95 16.93 -12.28
CA ASN A 76 -4.61 15.78 -11.67
C ASN A 76 -4.93 16.02 -10.19
N PRO A 77 -6.20 15.90 -9.77
CA PRO A 77 -6.57 16.05 -8.35
C PRO A 77 -5.79 15.08 -7.44
N CYS A 78 -5.41 13.90 -7.94
CA CYS A 78 -4.64 12.93 -7.14
C CYS A 78 -3.27 13.47 -6.71
N ASN A 79 -2.69 14.42 -7.44
CA ASN A 79 -1.30 14.82 -7.28
C ASN A 79 -1.08 16.33 -7.04
N MET A 80 -2.07 17.19 -7.34
CA MET A 80 -1.92 18.65 -7.28
C MET A 80 -1.50 19.20 -5.91
N HIS A 81 -1.80 18.48 -4.83
CA HIS A 81 -1.46 18.85 -3.44
C HIS A 81 -0.08 18.34 -2.97
N LEU A 82 0.60 17.49 -3.77
CA LEU A 82 1.82 16.83 -3.33
C LEU A 82 3.04 17.77 -3.25
N LEU A 83 2.98 18.95 -3.86
CA LEU A 83 4.02 19.98 -3.71
C LEU A 83 4.05 20.51 -2.28
N ASP A 84 2.89 20.77 -1.70
CA ASP A 84 2.75 21.29 -0.34
C ASP A 84 3.10 20.20 0.68
N LEU A 85 2.65 18.96 0.46
CA LEU A 85 3.05 17.84 1.30
C LEU A 85 4.57 17.60 1.28
N ALA A 86 5.22 17.73 0.12
CA ALA A 86 6.67 17.64 0.02
C ALA A 86 7.38 18.75 0.81
N GLN A 87 6.77 19.94 0.93
CA GLN A 87 7.30 21.00 1.78
C GLN A 87 7.18 20.65 3.26
N GLU A 88 6.05 20.09 3.70
CA GLU A 88 5.87 19.64 5.09
C GLU A 88 6.83 18.48 5.46
N ILE A 89 7.10 17.56 4.53
CA ILE A 89 8.13 16.53 4.69
C ILE A 89 9.51 17.18 4.85
N LYS A 90 9.84 18.18 4.03
CA LYS A 90 11.13 18.89 4.13
C LYS A 90 11.29 19.54 5.50
N THR A 91 10.25 20.18 6.02
CA THR A 91 10.23 20.73 7.38
C THR A 91 10.52 19.64 8.41
N GLY A 92 9.80 18.51 8.36
CA GLY A 92 10.03 17.39 9.28
C GLY A 92 11.45 16.80 9.22
N VAL A 93 12.04 16.71 8.02
CA VAL A 93 13.42 16.27 7.79
C VAL A 93 14.41 17.26 8.44
N GLN A 94 14.18 18.56 8.29
CA GLN A 94 15.01 19.61 8.90
C GLN A 94 14.90 19.62 10.42
N ASP A 95 13.69 19.46 10.97
CA ASP A 95 13.44 19.35 12.42
C ASP A 95 14.14 18.14 13.03
N ALA A 96 14.29 17.05 12.25
CA ALA A 96 15.07 15.89 12.63
C ALA A 96 16.59 16.10 12.51
N GLY A 97 17.08 17.30 12.20
CA GLY A 97 18.50 17.61 12.07
C GLY A 97 19.15 17.00 10.82
N LEU A 98 18.37 16.78 9.76
CA LEU A 98 18.83 16.30 8.46
C LEU A 98 18.69 17.40 7.39
N VAL A 99 19.30 17.19 6.22
CA VAL A 99 19.15 18.08 5.07
C VAL A 99 18.14 17.49 4.10
N GLY A 100 17.08 18.23 3.76
CA GLY A 100 16.05 17.79 2.81
C GLY A 100 16.18 18.44 1.44
N TYR A 101 16.36 17.63 0.40
CA TYR A 101 16.35 18.05 -1.01
C TYR A 101 15.10 17.52 -1.71
N ARG A 102 14.16 18.42 -2.03
CA ARG A 102 12.95 18.10 -2.79
C ARG A 102 13.30 17.97 -4.27
N PHE A 103 12.76 16.96 -4.91
CA PHE A 103 12.74 16.79 -6.36
C PHE A 103 11.43 16.11 -6.78
N ASN A 104 11.14 16.16 -8.08
CA ASN A 104 9.89 15.66 -8.62
C ASN A 104 10.14 14.63 -9.72
N THR A 105 9.19 13.71 -9.86
CA THR A 105 9.10 12.82 -11.02
C THR A 105 7.74 12.97 -11.69
N ILE A 106 7.62 12.47 -12.92
CA ILE A 106 6.39 12.47 -13.70
C ILE A 106 5.33 11.57 -13.07
N GLY A 107 4.06 11.85 -13.37
CA GLY A 107 2.92 10.99 -13.12
C GLY A 107 1.94 11.10 -14.29
N VAL A 108 1.02 10.14 -14.36
CA VAL A 108 -0.14 10.16 -15.27
C VAL A 108 -1.41 10.01 -14.45
N SER A 109 -2.55 10.38 -15.01
CA SER A 109 -3.86 10.20 -14.37
C SER A 109 -4.62 9.12 -15.10
N ASP A 110 -4.78 7.95 -14.48
CA ASP A 110 -5.56 6.84 -15.04
C ASP A 110 -7.01 7.30 -15.33
N GLY A 111 -7.59 8.09 -14.42
CA GLY A 111 -8.95 8.63 -14.61
C GLY A 111 -9.10 9.64 -15.75
N ILE A 112 -8.02 10.28 -16.21
CA ILE A 112 -8.03 11.15 -17.41
C ILE A 112 -7.65 10.36 -18.66
N ALA A 113 -6.76 9.37 -18.51
CA ALA A 113 -6.26 8.55 -19.61
C ALA A 113 -7.25 7.46 -20.05
N GLN A 114 -8.25 7.12 -19.23
CA GLN A 114 -9.38 6.27 -19.61
C GLN A 114 -10.10 6.88 -20.82
N TYR A 115 -9.97 6.23 -21.98
CA TYR A 115 -10.65 6.61 -23.21
C TYR A 115 -12.01 5.92 -23.26
N GLU A 116 -13.03 6.48 -22.61
CA GLU A 116 -14.39 6.03 -22.86
C GLU A 116 -14.96 6.75 -24.09
N LEU A 117 -15.31 6.00 -25.14
CA LEU A 117 -16.23 6.45 -26.19
C LEU A 117 -17.64 6.60 -25.58
N LEU A 118 -17.84 7.64 -24.77
CA LEU A 118 -19.13 7.96 -24.17
C LEU A 118 -20.12 8.46 -25.24
N HIS A 119 -20.78 7.51 -25.93
CA HIS A 119 -21.92 7.77 -26.83
C HIS A 119 -23.27 7.51 -26.13
N SER A 120 -23.40 7.81 -24.84
CA SER A 120 -24.70 7.71 -24.15
C SER A 120 -25.24 9.07 -23.75
N SER A 121 -26.48 9.33 -24.15
CA SER A 121 -27.32 10.49 -23.79
C SER A 121 -27.77 10.48 -22.32
N LEU A 122 -26.86 10.19 -21.39
CA LEU A 122 -27.12 10.21 -19.95
C LEU A 122 -26.89 11.63 -19.41
N ASP A 123 -27.73 12.06 -18.45
CA ASP A 123 -27.70 13.36 -17.77
C ASP A 123 -26.40 13.57 -16.96
N PHE A 124 -25.27 13.75 -17.63
CA PHE A 124 -23.96 13.99 -17.03
C PHE A 124 -23.82 15.40 -16.42
N ASP A 125 -24.64 16.35 -16.87
CA ASP A 125 -24.46 17.78 -16.60
C ASP A 125 -24.60 18.15 -15.10
N THR A 126 -25.29 17.33 -14.31
CA THR A 126 -25.51 17.58 -12.87
C THR A 126 -24.56 16.82 -11.93
N SER A 127 -23.90 15.74 -12.39
CA SER A 127 -23.08 14.86 -11.54
C SER A 127 -21.58 15.11 -11.66
N LEU A 128 -21.12 15.65 -12.80
CA LEU A 128 -19.70 15.90 -13.05
C LEU A 128 -19.05 16.89 -12.05
N PRO A 129 -19.65 18.05 -11.71
CA PRO A 129 -19.00 19.01 -10.82
C PRO A 129 -18.81 18.53 -9.37
N GLY A 130 -19.59 17.52 -8.93
CA GLY A 130 -19.52 16.98 -7.57
C GLY A 130 -18.69 15.71 -7.41
N SER A 131 -18.23 15.10 -8.51
CA SER A 131 -17.57 13.79 -8.48
C SER A 131 -16.12 13.85 -7.99
N CYS A 132 -15.42 14.95 -8.30
CA CYS A 132 -14.03 15.21 -7.89
C CYS A 132 -13.94 16.59 -7.21
N PRO A 133 -14.39 16.72 -5.96
CA PRO A 133 -14.57 18.02 -5.30
C PRO A 133 -13.26 18.71 -4.91
N GLY A 134 -12.13 17.99 -4.92
CA GLY A 134 -10.86 18.52 -4.45
C GLY A 134 -9.69 17.54 -4.59
N PRO A 135 -8.54 17.87 -3.98
CA PRO A 135 -7.34 17.05 -4.03
C PRO A 135 -7.51 15.68 -3.36
N GLY A 136 -6.90 14.65 -3.96
CA GLY A 136 -6.92 13.29 -3.43
C GLY A 136 -7.09 12.25 -4.52
N ALA A 137 -6.69 11.02 -4.21
CA ALA A 137 -6.90 9.88 -5.11
C ALA A 137 -8.37 9.43 -5.12
N CYS A 138 -8.74 8.54 -6.04
CA CYS A 138 -10.08 7.95 -6.11
C CYS A 138 -10.48 7.32 -4.77
N GLY A 139 -11.62 7.75 -4.19
CA GLY A 139 -11.99 7.40 -2.81
C GLY A 139 -12.38 5.94 -2.55
N GLY A 140 -12.72 5.17 -3.59
CA GLY A 140 -13.00 3.73 -3.47
C GLY A 140 -11.73 2.90 -3.30
N MET A 141 -11.88 1.60 -3.04
CA MET A 141 -10.79 0.62 -2.97
C MET A 141 -10.30 0.20 -4.37
N TYR A 142 -10.01 1.21 -5.20
CA TYR A 142 -9.33 1.06 -6.49
C TYR A 142 -7.81 0.91 -6.28
N THR A 143 -7.03 0.94 -7.36
CA THR A 143 -5.59 0.69 -7.33
C THR A 143 -4.85 1.62 -6.36
N ALA A 144 -5.17 2.92 -6.31
CA ALA A 144 -4.51 3.88 -5.40
C ALA A 144 -4.67 3.50 -3.91
N ASN A 145 -5.90 3.35 -3.43
CA ASN A 145 -6.16 2.97 -2.03
C ASN A 145 -5.73 1.54 -1.71
N THR A 146 -5.83 0.62 -2.68
CA THR A 146 -5.32 -0.75 -2.54
C THR A 146 -3.81 -0.74 -2.29
N MET A 147 -3.06 -0.02 -3.13
CA MET A 147 -1.61 0.06 -3.02
C MET A 147 -1.17 0.85 -1.79
N ALA A 148 -1.85 1.95 -1.44
CA ALA A 148 -1.56 2.70 -0.22
C ALA A 148 -1.70 1.81 1.03
N THR A 149 -2.82 1.08 1.13
CA THR A 149 -3.09 0.14 2.23
C THR A 149 -2.05 -0.98 2.27
N ALA A 150 -1.76 -1.57 1.11
CA ALA A 150 -0.78 -2.63 1.00
C ALA A 150 0.63 -2.17 1.40
N ILE A 151 1.05 -0.95 1.02
CA ILE A 151 2.37 -0.38 1.35
C ILE A 151 2.47 -0.08 2.86
N GLU A 152 1.38 0.34 3.51
CA GLU A 152 1.33 0.47 4.97
C GLU A 152 1.51 -0.90 5.65
N VAL A 153 0.84 -1.94 5.15
CA VAL A 153 0.96 -3.31 5.68
C VAL A 153 2.32 -3.97 5.37
N LEU A 154 2.93 -3.65 4.23
CA LEU A 154 4.32 -4.00 3.93
C LEU A 154 5.29 -3.37 4.94
N GLY A 155 4.86 -2.34 5.66
CA GLY A 155 5.66 -1.63 6.64
C GLY A 155 6.47 -0.49 6.05
N LEU A 156 6.17 0.00 4.84
CA LEU A 156 6.90 1.08 4.17
C LEU A 156 6.30 2.47 4.39
N SER A 157 5.08 2.55 4.92
CA SER A 157 4.44 3.80 5.33
C SER A 157 4.21 3.83 6.83
N LEU A 158 4.10 5.04 7.39
CA LEU A 158 3.70 5.22 8.78
C LEU A 158 2.23 4.76 8.97
N PRO A 159 1.85 4.29 10.18
CA PRO A 159 0.45 3.99 10.47
C PRO A 159 -0.47 5.17 10.14
N TYR A 160 -1.67 4.86 9.61
CA TYR A 160 -2.70 5.80 9.11
C TYR A 160 -2.41 6.46 7.76
N SER A 161 -1.20 6.31 7.20
CA SER A 161 -0.83 6.94 5.94
C SER A 161 -1.79 6.65 4.79
N SER A 162 -2.30 5.42 4.74
CA SER A 162 -3.20 4.96 3.69
C SER A 162 -4.65 5.39 3.83
N SER A 163 -5.09 5.81 5.02
CA SER A 163 -6.49 6.17 5.28
C SER A 163 -6.71 7.66 5.55
N SER A 164 -5.68 8.41 5.97
CA SER A 164 -5.79 9.86 6.17
C SER A 164 -6.15 10.60 4.88
N PRO A 165 -7.28 11.33 4.83
CA PRO A 165 -7.67 12.12 3.65
C PRO A 165 -6.60 13.15 3.27
N ALA A 166 -6.50 13.47 1.97
CA ALA A 166 -5.45 14.33 1.43
C ALA A 166 -5.42 15.72 2.08
N GLU A 167 -6.58 16.31 2.34
CA GLU A 167 -6.73 17.65 2.94
C GLU A 167 -6.77 17.64 4.48
N SER A 168 -6.58 16.47 5.11
CA SER A 168 -6.65 16.35 6.55
C SER A 168 -5.40 16.89 7.26
N GLN A 169 -5.59 17.40 8.49
CA GLN A 169 -4.46 17.75 9.36
C GLN A 169 -3.62 16.52 9.74
N ASP A 170 -4.21 15.33 9.77
CA ASP A 170 -3.50 14.08 10.03
C ASP A 170 -2.43 13.82 8.95
N LYS A 171 -2.74 14.08 7.68
CA LYS A 171 -1.78 13.96 6.56
C LYS A 171 -0.60 14.92 6.71
N ILE A 172 -0.85 16.17 7.10
CA ILE A 172 0.21 17.17 7.35
C ILE A 172 1.11 16.70 8.51
N GLN A 173 0.53 16.20 9.59
CA GLN A 173 1.28 15.70 10.74
C GLN A 173 2.13 14.47 10.39
N GLU A 174 1.59 13.57 9.58
CA GLU A 174 2.32 12.42 9.04
C GLU A 174 3.54 12.87 8.22
N CYS A 175 3.35 13.84 7.30
CA CYS A 175 4.44 14.41 6.52
C CYS A 175 5.57 14.94 7.41
N ARG A 176 5.25 15.67 8.49
CA ARG A 176 6.26 16.13 9.46
C ARG A 176 6.90 14.97 10.24
N ALA A 177 6.13 13.94 10.58
CA ALA A 177 6.63 12.76 11.31
C ALA A 177 7.61 11.92 10.47
N ALA A 178 7.49 11.94 9.14
CA ALA A 178 8.37 11.21 8.22
C ALA A 178 9.86 11.53 8.44
N GLY A 179 10.20 12.78 8.79
CA GLY A 179 11.59 13.16 9.08
C GLY A 179 12.19 12.41 10.28
N ARG A 180 11.41 12.24 11.37
CA ARG A 180 11.85 11.46 12.54
C ARG A 180 11.99 9.97 12.21
N ALA A 181 11.07 9.43 11.41
CA ALA A 181 11.13 8.05 10.97
C ALA A 181 12.38 7.77 10.11
N ILE A 182 12.65 8.61 9.10
CA ILE A 182 13.85 8.50 8.26
C ILE A 182 15.13 8.59 9.10
N ARG A 183 15.19 9.53 10.05
CA ARG A 183 16.34 9.62 10.96
C ARG A 183 16.55 8.33 11.75
N TYR A 184 15.49 7.80 12.35
CA TYR A 184 15.56 6.54 13.10
C TYR A 184 16.07 5.39 12.23
N LEU A 185 15.56 5.26 11.00
CA LEU A 185 15.99 4.24 10.04
C LEU A 185 17.48 4.39 9.70
N MET A 186 17.97 5.62 9.51
CA MET A 186 19.39 5.89 9.27
C MET A 186 20.27 5.51 10.48
N GLU A 187 19.85 5.87 11.70
CA GLU A 187 20.56 5.55 12.95
C GLU A 187 20.67 4.04 13.19
N ASN A 188 19.65 3.29 12.77
CA ASN A 188 19.59 1.84 12.92
C ASN A 188 20.05 1.07 11.68
N ASP A 189 20.38 1.76 10.59
CA ASP A 189 20.68 1.18 9.28
C ASP A 189 19.59 0.22 8.74
N ILE A 190 18.33 0.56 8.99
CA ILE A 190 17.19 -0.20 8.48
C ILE A 190 16.91 0.24 7.04
N LYS A 191 16.96 -0.71 6.11
CA LYS A 191 16.80 -0.49 4.66
C LYS A 191 15.50 -1.13 4.17
N PRO A 192 14.98 -0.76 2.98
CA PRO A 192 13.76 -1.37 2.44
C PRO A 192 13.81 -2.91 2.36
N LYS A 193 14.98 -3.49 2.07
CA LYS A 193 15.16 -4.96 2.03
C LYS A 193 15.12 -5.64 3.40
N ASP A 194 15.27 -4.88 4.48
CA ASP A 194 15.11 -5.40 5.85
C ASP A 194 13.61 -5.44 6.26
N ILE A 195 12.75 -4.70 5.54
CA ILE A 195 11.30 -4.58 5.76
C ILE A 195 10.50 -5.47 4.78
N LEU A 196 10.92 -5.48 3.51
CA LEU A 196 10.27 -6.25 2.44
C LEU A 196 10.74 -7.70 2.49
N THR A 197 9.93 -8.56 3.09
CA THR A 197 10.13 -10.01 3.17
C THR A 197 8.94 -10.74 2.54
N ARG A 198 9.07 -12.06 2.32
CA ARG A 198 7.95 -12.86 1.79
C ARG A 198 6.71 -12.76 2.69
N GLU A 199 6.91 -12.74 4.00
CA GLU A 199 5.87 -12.62 5.02
C GLU A 199 5.17 -11.26 4.98
N SER A 200 5.90 -10.15 4.76
CA SER A 200 5.26 -8.84 4.61
C SER A 200 4.45 -8.74 3.32
N PHE A 201 4.89 -9.38 2.23
CA PHE A 201 4.06 -9.52 1.02
C PHE A 201 2.81 -10.39 1.24
N GLN A 202 2.92 -11.49 2.00
CA GLN A 202 1.75 -12.31 2.35
C GLN A 202 0.72 -11.51 3.17
N ASN A 203 1.19 -10.67 4.11
CA ASN A 203 0.33 -9.72 4.83
C ASN A 203 -0.35 -8.73 3.88
N ALA A 204 0.40 -8.16 2.94
CA ALA A 204 -0.13 -7.22 1.96
C ALA A 204 -1.19 -7.86 1.03
N ILE A 205 -0.99 -9.12 0.63
CA ILE A 205 -1.99 -9.89 -0.11
C ILE A 205 -3.23 -10.13 0.75
N ALA A 206 -3.06 -10.54 2.01
CA ALA A 206 -4.17 -10.81 2.92
C ALA A 206 -5.04 -9.55 3.14
N VAL A 207 -4.43 -8.40 3.44
CA VAL A 207 -5.21 -7.15 3.61
C VAL A 207 -5.92 -6.75 2.31
N THR A 208 -5.26 -6.93 1.17
CA THR A 208 -5.86 -6.66 -0.15
C THR A 208 -7.11 -7.50 -0.37
N MET A 209 -7.04 -8.81 -0.07
CA MET A 209 -8.17 -9.73 -0.17
C MET A 209 -9.31 -9.35 0.77
N ALA A 210 -8.97 -9.06 2.03
CA ALA A 210 -9.93 -8.69 3.07
C ALA A 210 -10.69 -7.40 2.74
N LEU A 211 -10.00 -6.43 2.14
CA LEU A 211 -10.57 -5.12 1.81
C LEU A 211 -11.22 -5.02 0.43
N GLY A 212 -11.18 -6.08 -0.39
CA GLY A 212 -11.80 -6.01 -1.72
C GLY A 212 -10.97 -5.24 -2.75
N GLY A 213 -9.63 -5.25 -2.62
CA GLY A 213 -8.70 -4.49 -3.45
C GLY A 213 -8.73 -4.74 -4.96
N SER A 214 -7.93 -3.95 -5.67
CA SER A 214 -7.75 -4.04 -7.12
C SER A 214 -6.93 -5.27 -7.52
N THR A 215 -7.27 -5.88 -8.67
CA THR A 215 -6.45 -6.93 -9.30
C THR A 215 -5.08 -6.41 -9.75
N ASN A 216 -4.94 -5.11 -10.01
CA ASN A 216 -3.65 -4.49 -10.38
C ASN A 216 -2.60 -4.63 -9.27
N ALA A 217 -3.03 -4.84 -8.01
CA ALA A 217 -2.11 -5.16 -6.91
C ALA A 217 -1.25 -6.39 -7.19
N VAL A 218 -1.75 -7.39 -7.95
CA VAL A 218 -0.97 -8.58 -8.32
C VAL A 218 0.28 -8.19 -9.13
N LEU A 219 0.10 -7.35 -10.15
CA LEU A 219 1.18 -6.87 -11.00
C LEU A 219 2.19 -6.04 -10.20
N HIS A 220 1.69 -5.12 -9.37
CA HIS A 220 2.53 -4.26 -8.56
C HIS A 220 3.32 -5.02 -7.50
N PHE A 221 2.71 -5.98 -6.80
CA PHE A 221 3.42 -6.76 -5.78
C PHE A 221 4.54 -7.58 -6.39
N ILE A 222 4.30 -8.26 -7.52
CA ILE A 222 5.34 -9.02 -8.22
C ILE A 222 6.47 -8.09 -8.69
N ALA A 223 6.15 -6.87 -9.15
CA ALA A 223 7.17 -5.90 -9.52
C ALA A 223 8.01 -5.41 -8.33
N ILE A 224 7.36 -5.05 -7.21
CA ILE A 224 8.04 -4.58 -5.99
C ILE A 224 8.87 -5.72 -5.38
N ALA A 225 8.33 -6.93 -5.31
CA ALA A 225 9.04 -8.11 -4.81
C ALA A 225 10.31 -8.39 -5.62
N ARG A 226 10.22 -8.35 -6.96
CA ARG A 226 11.40 -8.46 -7.84
C ARG A 226 12.44 -7.37 -7.58
N ALA A 227 12.02 -6.11 -7.41
CA ALA A 227 12.93 -5.01 -7.08
C ALA A 227 13.61 -5.18 -5.71
N ALA A 228 12.90 -5.75 -4.74
CA ALA A 228 13.43 -6.08 -3.42
C ALA A 228 14.33 -7.33 -3.42
N GLY A 229 14.20 -8.21 -4.42
CA GLY A 229 14.84 -9.52 -4.46
C GLY A 229 14.10 -10.59 -3.65
N VAL A 230 12.79 -10.45 -3.50
CA VAL A 230 11.89 -11.40 -2.83
C VAL A 230 11.19 -12.26 -3.89
N ASP A 231 11.17 -13.57 -3.66
CA ASP A 231 10.41 -14.51 -4.48
C ASP A 231 8.91 -14.44 -4.15
N LEU A 232 8.12 -13.95 -5.11
CA LEU A 232 6.67 -13.86 -5.04
C LEU A 232 6.08 -14.24 -6.40
N THR A 233 5.17 -15.20 -6.40
CA THR A 233 4.58 -15.80 -7.59
C THR A 233 3.07 -15.59 -7.62
N LEU A 234 2.43 -15.92 -8.75
CA LEU A 234 0.97 -15.92 -8.83
C LEU A 234 0.33 -16.92 -7.86
N ASP A 235 0.98 -18.04 -7.58
CA ASP A 235 0.40 -19.10 -6.74
C ASP A 235 0.29 -18.65 -5.27
N ASP A 236 1.17 -17.76 -4.80
CA ASP A 236 1.08 -17.16 -3.46
C ASP A 236 -0.27 -16.43 -3.25
N PHE A 237 -0.86 -15.85 -4.30
CA PHE A 237 -2.16 -15.18 -4.20
C PHE A 237 -3.29 -16.18 -3.96
N ASN A 238 -3.25 -17.36 -4.57
CA ASN A 238 -4.25 -18.40 -4.32
C ASN A 238 -4.12 -18.98 -2.91
N ASP A 239 -2.89 -19.20 -2.44
CA ASP A 239 -2.61 -19.73 -1.10
C ASP A 239 -3.13 -18.80 0.00
N VAL A 240 -2.93 -17.49 -0.16
CA VAL A 240 -3.45 -16.48 0.77
C VAL A 240 -4.97 -16.33 0.61
N ALA A 241 -5.50 -16.27 -0.62
CA ALA A 241 -6.93 -16.12 -0.85
C ALA A 241 -7.77 -17.28 -0.30
N ALA A 242 -7.21 -18.49 -0.20
CA ALA A 242 -7.86 -19.64 0.42
C ALA A 242 -8.08 -19.47 1.94
N LYS A 243 -7.27 -18.65 2.60
CA LYS A 243 -7.27 -18.44 4.06
C LYS A 243 -7.90 -17.12 4.48
N THR A 244 -7.90 -16.13 3.58
CA THR A 244 -8.35 -14.78 3.90
C THR A 244 -9.74 -14.51 3.35
N PRO A 245 -10.77 -14.33 4.20
CA PRO A 245 -12.11 -13.95 3.74
C PRO A 245 -12.14 -12.52 3.20
N TYR A 246 -13.11 -12.22 2.33
CA TYR A 246 -13.42 -10.85 1.90
C TYR A 246 -14.44 -10.22 2.87
N LEU A 247 -14.07 -9.10 3.47
CA LEU A 247 -14.76 -8.52 4.64
C LEU A 247 -15.32 -7.12 4.39
N ALA A 248 -14.67 -6.30 3.59
CA ALA A 248 -15.00 -4.88 3.52
C ALA A 248 -16.14 -4.56 2.55
N ASN A 249 -17.08 -3.75 3.00
CA ASN A 249 -18.17 -3.21 2.21
C ASN A 249 -17.76 -1.88 1.55
N LEU A 250 -16.64 -1.89 0.82
CA LEU A 250 -16.07 -0.71 0.17
C LEU A 250 -16.30 -0.74 -1.35
N ARG A 251 -16.51 0.43 -1.95
CA ARG A 251 -16.55 0.58 -3.42
C ARG A 251 -15.26 0.03 -4.05
N PRO A 252 -15.31 -0.56 -5.25
CA PRO A 252 -16.46 -0.65 -6.15
C PRO A 252 -17.45 -1.78 -5.82
N SER A 253 -17.08 -2.75 -4.97
CA SER A 253 -17.91 -3.93 -4.69
C SER A 253 -18.97 -3.71 -3.60
N GLY A 254 -18.78 -2.70 -2.76
CA GLY A 254 -19.65 -2.32 -1.66
C GLY A 254 -20.08 -0.85 -1.69
N LYS A 255 -20.54 -0.34 -0.54
CA LYS A 255 -21.19 0.97 -0.42
C LYS A 255 -20.24 2.11 -0.03
N TYR A 256 -19.33 1.86 0.89
CA TYR A 256 -18.53 2.87 1.59
C TYR A 256 -17.22 3.20 0.85
N VAL A 257 -16.54 4.27 1.26
CA VAL A 257 -15.25 4.74 0.72
C VAL A 257 -14.16 4.77 1.80
N MET A 258 -12.91 5.05 1.42
CA MET A 258 -11.77 5.08 2.36
C MET A 258 -11.96 6.11 3.49
N GLU A 259 -12.61 7.24 3.21
CA GLU A 259 -12.90 8.25 4.24
C GLU A 259 -13.83 7.70 5.34
N ASP A 260 -14.86 6.92 4.96
CA ASP A 260 -15.71 6.25 5.94
C ASP A 260 -14.88 5.28 6.80
N LEU A 261 -13.97 4.52 6.19
CA LEU A 261 -13.07 3.61 6.92
C LEU A 261 -12.13 4.38 7.85
N HIS A 262 -11.60 5.54 7.43
CA HIS A 262 -10.76 6.37 8.29
C HIS A 262 -11.48 6.69 9.59
N GLN A 263 -12.75 7.12 9.50
CA GLN A 263 -13.60 7.46 10.65
C GLN A 263 -14.12 6.23 11.44
N TYR A 264 -13.95 5.02 10.90
CA TYR A 264 -14.56 3.78 11.40
C TYR A 264 -13.78 3.11 12.54
N GLY A 265 -13.92 3.60 13.77
CA GLY A 265 -13.43 2.83 14.92
C GLY A 265 -13.85 3.35 16.27
N GLN A 266 -13.29 2.75 17.32
CA GLN A 266 -13.68 3.02 18.71
C GLN A 266 -13.19 4.40 19.19
N PRO A 267 -14.01 5.17 19.93
CA PRO A 267 -13.64 6.50 20.41
C PRO A 267 -12.28 6.53 21.11
N LEU A 268 -11.43 7.48 20.74
CA LEU A 268 -10.14 7.70 21.39
C LEU A 268 -10.34 8.38 22.74
N HIS A 269 -9.99 7.70 23.83
CA HIS A 269 -9.78 8.31 25.14
C HIS A 269 -8.27 8.42 25.39
N ASP A 270 -7.74 9.66 25.36
CA ASP A 270 -6.40 10.06 25.83
C ASP A 270 -5.21 9.11 25.50
N LEU A 271 -4.85 8.98 24.23
CA LEU A 271 -3.65 8.22 23.81
C LEU A 271 -2.64 9.09 23.03
N LEU A 272 -1.42 9.16 23.57
CA LEU A 272 -0.23 9.75 22.93
C LEU A 272 0.38 8.74 21.95
N VAL A 273 -0.10 8.73 20.70
CA VAL A 273 0.45 7.91 19.62
C VAL A 273 1.46 8.73 18.79
N TYR A 274 2.43 8.04 18.17
CA TYR A 274 3.58 8.59 17.40
C TYR A 274 3.19 9.60 16.29
N VAL A 275 1.91 9.60 15.90
CA VAL A 275 1.21 10.64 15.15
C VAL A 275 -0.08 10.93 15.92
N SER A 276 -0.38 12.21 16.17
CA SER A 276 -1.62 12.67 16.81
C SER A 276 -2.78 12.56 15.81
N CYS A 277 -3.03 11.36 15.29
CA CYS A 277 -4.20 11.06 14.46
C CYS A 277 -5.43 11.09 15.36
N ARG A 278 -6.39 11.94 15.03
CA ARG A 278 -7.65 12.05 15.76
C ARG A 278 -8.66 10.96 15.38
N SER A 279 -8.28 10.07 14.46
CA SER A 279 -9.18 9.06 13.95
C SER A 279 -9.23 7.81 14.80
N ALA A 280 -10.46 7.37 15.05
CA ALA A 280 -10.77 6.19 15.81
C ALA A 280 -10.56 4.88 15.02
N GLY A 281 -10.47 4.96 13.68
CA GLY A 281 -10.50 3.80 12.76
C GLY A 281 -9.30 3.67 11.82
N GLY A 282 -9.57 3.56 10.52
CA GLY A 282 -8.58 3.48 9.46
C GLY A 282 -7.98 2.09 9.27
N VAL A 283 -6.98 2.03 8.40
CA VAL A 283 -6.25 0.79 8.10
C VAL A 283 -5.57 0.18 9.33
N PRO A 284 -5.01 0.94 10.29
CA PRO A 284 -4.47 0.36 11.53
C PRO A 284 -5.48 -0.46 12.34
N ALA A 285 -6.75 -0.04 12.40
CA ALA A 285 -7.80 -0.79 13.08
C ALA A 285 -8.09 -2.12 12.35
N VAL A 286 -8.04 -2.13 11.01
CA VAL A 286 -8.15 -3.36 10.19
C VAL A 286 -6.96 -4.28 10.43
N ILE A 287 -5.73 -3.75 10.44
CA ILE A 287 -4.51 -4.52 10.72
C ILE A 287 -4.62 -5.19 12.08
N LYS A 288 -5.01 -4.43 13.12
CA LYS A 288 -5.21 -4.95 14.47
C LYS A 288 -6.21 -6.11 14.49
N TYR A 289 -7.38 -5.92 13.87
CA TYR A 289 -8.40 -6.95 13.78
C TYR A 289 -7.91 -8.22 13.08
N LEU A 290 -7.23 -8.08 11.94
CA LEU A 290 -6.73 -9.24 11.18
C LEU A 290 -5.59 -9.95 11.93
N LEU A 291 -4.75 -9.24 12.69
CA LEU A 291 -3.76 -9.84 13.58
C LEU A 291 -4.43 -10.64 14.71
N GLU A 292 -5.45 -10.09 15.36
CA GLU A 292 -6.22 -10.78 16.41
C GLU A 292 -6.88 -12.06 15.90
N LYS A 293 -7.26 -12.10 14.61
CA LYS A 293 -7.81 -13.28 13.93
C LYS A 293 -6.73 -14.22 13.35
N GLY A 294 -5.45 -13.92 13.53
CA GLY A 294 -4.35 -14.74 13.04
C GLY A 294 -4.22 -14.78 11.52
N LEU A 295 -4.75 -13.78 10.82
CA LEU A 295 -4.72 -13.66 9.36
C LEU A 295 -3.49 -12.88 8.85
N LEU A 296 -2.77 -12.22 9.75
CA LEU A 296 -1.52 -11.50 9.47
C LEU A 296 -0.40 -12.00 10.39
N ASN A 297 0.83 -11.95 9.89
CA ASN A 297 2.04 -12.10 10.70
C ASN A 297 2.41 -10.75 11.34
N GLY A 298 2.39 -10.69 12.67
CA GLY A 298 2.68 -9.49 13.44
C GLY A 298 4.15 -9.10 13.52
N ASP A 299 5.07 -10.03 13.26
CA ASP A 299 6.51 -9.87 13.54
C ASP A 299 7.26 -9.06 12.48
N CYS A 300 6.61 -8.75 11.35
CA CYS A 300 7.21 -8.01 10.23
C CYS A 300 7.66 -6.61 10.67
N LEU A 301 8.95 -6.28 10.45
CA LEU A 301 9.54 -4.97 10.73
C LEU A 301 8.92 -3.88 9.84
N THR A 302 8.83 -2.65 10.34
CA THR A 302 8.28 -1.50 9.62
C THR A 302 9.19 -0.26 9.70
N VAL A 303 8.84 0.79 8.94
CA VAL A 303 9.54 2.09 8.94
C VAL A 303 9.54 2.82 10.28
N THR A 304 8.72 2.40 11.24
CA THR A 304 8.74 2.94 12.62
C THR A 304 9.88 2.35 13.47
N GLY A 305 10.54 1.30 12.98
CA GLY A 305 11.48 0.49 13.77
C GLY A 305 10.84 -0.59 14.61
N LYS A 306 9.51 -0.64 14.65
CA LYS A 306 8.72 -1.64 15.38
C LYS A 306 8.14 -2.67 14.41
N SER A 307 7.72 -3.79 14.97
CA SER A 307 6.91 -4.78 14.27
C SER A 307 5.50 -4.25 13.94
N LEU A 308 4.85 -4.87 12.96
CA LEU A 308 3.48 -4.56 12.57
C LEU A 308 2.52 -4.65 13.76
N ALA A 309 2.68 -5.66 14.62
CA ALA A 309 1.86 -5.84 15.81
C ALA A 309 2.10 -4.75 16.87
N GLU A 310 3.35 -4.39 17.13
CA GLU A 310 3.69 -3.33 18.10
C GLU A 310 3.16 -1.96 17.67
N ASN A 311 3.07 -1.70 16.36
CA ASN A 311 2.52 -0.44 15.84
C ASN A 311 1.03 -0.28 16.17
N VAL A 312 0.26 -1.38 16.19
CA VAL A 312 -1.20 -1.31 16.36
C VAL A 312 -1.69 -1.73 17.75
N ALA A 313 -0.84 -2.32 18.59
CA ALA A 313 -1.21 -2.85 19.90
C ALA A 313 -1.99 -1.82 20.76
N GLY A 314 -1.52 -0.58 20.80
CA GLY A 314 -2.11 0.51 21.59
C GLY A 314 -3.19 1.32 20.87
N LEU A 315 -3.55 0.99 19.62
CA LEU A 315 -4.53 1.74 18.83
C LEU A 315 -5.96 1.24 19.08
N PRO A 316 -6.99 2.07 18.87
CA PRO A 316 -8.38 1.63 18.91
C PRO A 316 -8.64 0.52 17.89
N GLY A 317 -9.57 -0.37 18.22
CA GLY A 317 -10.06 -1.41 17.32
C GLY A 317 -11.19 -0.89 16.40
N LEU A 318 -11.68 -1.78 15.55
CA LEU A 318 -12.86 -1.52 14.72
C LEU A 318 -14.12 -1.34 15.59
N THR A 319 -15.06 -0.53 15.10
CA THR A 319 -16.42 -0.43 15.66
C THR A 319 -17.36 -1.43 14.97
N ASP A 320 -18.44 -1.81 15.65
CA ASP A 320 -19.52 -2.62 15.06
C ASP A 320 -20.58 -1.75 14.34
N GLU A 321 -20.55 -0.44 14.54
CA GLU A 321 -21.50 0.51 13.95
C GLU A 321 -21.25 0.72 12.46
N GLY A 322 -22.27 0.65 11.61
CA GLY A 322 -22.15 0.96 10.17
C GLY A 322 -21.63 -0.19 9.30
N ARG A 323 -21.17 -1.31 9.89
CA ARG A 323 -20.78 -2.57 9.20
C ARG A 323 -19.96 -2.35 7.91
N ILE A 324 -18.90 -1.55 8.02
CA ILE A 324 -17.94 -1.34 6.92
C ILE A 324 -17.05 -2.58 6.80
N ILE A 325 -16.58 -3.12 7.92
CA ILE A 325 -15.81 -4.37 7.96
C ILE A 325 -16.68 -5.46 8.56
N HIS A 326 -16.95 -6.52 7.80
CA HIS A 326 -17.67 -7.68 8.29
C HIS A 326 -16.77 -8.56 9.18
N PRO A 327 -17.34 -9.21 10.21
CA PRO A 327 -16.59 -10.20 11.00
C PRO A 327 -16.15 -11.40 10.14
N VAL A 328 -14.99 -11.98 10.45
CA VAL A 328 -14.48 -13.22 9.85
C VAL A 328 -15.48 -14.38 9.96
N GLU A 329 -16.31 -14.37 11.00
CA GLU A 329 -17.37 -15.36 11.23
C GLU A 329 -18.58 -15.19 10.31
N SER A 330 -18.79 -13.98 9.77
CA SER A 330 -19.89 -13.65 8.85
C SER A 330 -19.40 -12.76 7.70
N PRO A 331 -18.44 -13.26 6.88
CA PRO A 331 -17.79 -12.46 5.86
C PRO A 331 -18.72 -12.22 4.66
N LEU A 332 -18.37 -11.25 3.80
CA LEU A 332 -19.08 -11.07 2.53
C LEU A 332 -18.84 -12.25 1.58
N LYS A 333 -17.62 -12.79 1.59
CA LYS A 333 -17.25 -14.05 0.93
C LYS A 333 -16.25 -14.80 1.82
N PRO A 334 -16.38 -16.13 1.99
CA PRO A 334 -15.53 -16.91 2.91
C PRO A 334 -14.07 -17.01 2.47
N THR A 335 -13.74 -16.59 1.25
CA THR A 335 -12.41 -16.61 0.66
C THR A 335 -12.15 -15.29 -0.05
N GLY A 336 -10.89 -15.02 -0.39
CA GLY A 336 -10.50 -13.79 -1.06
C GLY A 336 -11.21 -13.62 -2.40
N HIS A 337 -11.26 -12.41 -2.92
CA HIS A 337 -11.93 -12.15 -4.20
C HIS A 337 -10.98 -12.34 -5.40
N ILE A 338 -9.68 -12.05 -5.27
CA ILE A 338 -8.72 -12.29 -6.36
C ILE A 338 -8.45 -13.80 -6.49
N ARG A 339 -8.50 -14.29 -7.72
CA ARG A 339 -8.21 -15.68 -8.09
C ARG A 339 -7.21 -15.71 -9.23
N VAL A 340 -6.23 -16.61 -9.11
CA VAL A 340 -5.37 -16.99 -10.21
C VAL A 340 -5.97 -18.22 -10.88
N LEU A 341 -6.27 -18.08 -12.16
CA LEU A 341 -6.82 -19.11 -13.04
C LEU A 341 -5.71 -19.68 -13.90
N ARG A 342 -5.74 -20.99 -14.13
CA ARG A 342 -4.82 -21.69 -15.05
C ARG A 342 -5.63 -22.60 -15.97
N GLY A 343 -5.06 -22.89 -17.13
CA GLY A 343 -5.67 -23.79 -18.11
C GLY A 343 -4.99 -23.68 -19.46
N ASN A 344 -5.53 -24.37 -20.46
CA ASN A 344 -5.01 -24.31 -21.84
C ASN A 344 -5.04 -22.89 -22.44
N LEU A 345 -5.97 -22.02 -22.03
CA LEU A 345 -6.04 -20.64 -22.49
C LEU A 345 -5.13 -19.67 -21.72
N ALA A 346 -4.72 -20.03 -20.50
CA ALA A 346 -3.86 -19.21 -19.64
C ALA A 346 -2.81 -20.09 -18.95
N PRO A 347 -1.85 -20.66 -19.71
CA PRO A 347 -0.87 -21.61 -19.17
C PRO A 347 0.03 -20.97 -18.10
N GLU A 348 0.39 -19.70 -18.29
CA GLU A 348 1.21 -18.94 -17.35
C GLU A 348 0.39 -18.31 -16.21
N GLY A 349 -0.94 -18.31 -16.34
CA GLY A 349 -1.88 -17.81 -15.35
C GLY A 349 -2.66 -16.59 -15.83
N ALA A 350 -3.87 -16.41 -15.29
CA ALA A 350 -4.71 -15.23 -15.46
C ALA A 350 -5.27 -14.82 -14.09
N VAL A 351 -5.64 -13.54 -13.94
CA VAL A 351 -6.18 -13.01 -12.69
C VAL A 351 -7.63 -12.58 -12.90
N ALA A 352 -8.51 -12.96 -11.97
CA ALA A 352 -9.90 -12.55 -11.97
C ALA A 352 -10.35 -12.10 -10.58
N LYS A 353 -11.30 -11.16 -10.54
CA LYS A 353 -12.01 -10.76 -9.32
C LYS A 353 -13.34 -11.51 -9.24
N ILE A 354 -13.43 -12.46 -8.32
CA ILE A 354 -14.60 -13.32 -8.09
C ILE A 354 -15.25 -12.91 -6.77
N THR A 355 -16.39 -12.25 -6.82
CA THR A 355 -17.05 -11.67 -5.63
C THR A 355 -18.02 -12.63 -4.93
N GLY A 356 -18.33 -13.77 -5.56
CA GLY A 356 -19.28 -14.78 -5.12
C GLY A 356 -20.69 -14.65 -5.73
N LYS A 357 -20.95 -13.60 -6.50
CA LYS A 357 -22.27 -13.36 -7.12
C LYS A 357 -22.37 -13.93 -8.55
N GLU A 358 -21.25 -14.28 -9.16
CA GLU A 358 -21.16 -14.68 -10.56
C GLU A 358 -21.38 -16.19 -10.81
N GLY A 359 -21.39 -17.00 -9.75
CA GLY A 359 -21.44 -18.46 -9.83
C GLY A 359 -20.05 -19.10 -9.96
N GLU A 360 -19.99 -20.43 -10.00
CA GLU A 360 -18.73 -21.18 -10.01
C GLU A 360 -18.31 -21.66 -11.41
N HIS A 361 -19.21 -21.56 -12.39
CA HIS A 361 -18.99 -22.08 -13.73
C HIS A 361 -19.67 -21.21 -14.79
N PHE A 362 -18.95 -21.00 -15.90
CA PHE A 362 -19.48 -20.35 -17.10
C PHE A 362 -18.95 -21.07 -18.34
N THR A 363 -19.83 -21.38 -19.28
CA THR A 363 -19.49 -21.93 -20.60
C THR A 363 -20.30 -21.18 -21.66
N GLY A 364 -19.63 -20.80 -22.74
CA GLY A 364 -20.24 -20.03 -23.83
C GLY A 364 -19.45 -20.13 -25.12
N LYS A 365 -20.07 -19.72 -26.22
CA LYS A 365 -19.39 -19.60 -27.52
C LYS A 365 -18.42 -18.43 -27.47
N ALA A 366 -17.18 -18.63 -27.89
CA ALA A 366 -16.19 -17.56 -27.98
C ALA A 366 -16.54 -16.58 -29.11
N LEU A 367 -16.58 -15.29 -28.78
CA LEU A 367 -16.60 -14.17 -29.72
C LEU A 367 -15.27 -13.43 -29.54
N VAL A 368 -14.45 -13.41 -30.60
CA VAL A 368 -13.03 -13.01 -30.51
C VAL A 368 -12.82 -11.70 -31.25
N TYR A 369 -12.19 -10.75 -30.59
CA TYR A 369 -11.89 -9.41 -31.07
C TYR A 369 -10.39 -9.13 -30.91
N ASP A 370 -9.80 -8.44 -31.88
CA ASP A 370 -8.37 -8.14 -31.90
C ASP A 370 -8.02 -6.83 -31.18
N CYS A 371 -9.01 -6.00 -30.86
CA CYS A 371 -8.91 -4.83 -30.01
C CYS A 371 -10.26 -4.52 -29.32
N GLU A 372 -10.25 -3.59 -28.38
CA GLU A 372 -11.45 -3.10 -27.68
C GLU A 372 -12.49 -2.49 -28.62
N GLU A 373 -12.06 -1.66 -29.58
CA GLU A 373 -12.98 -0.91 -30.45
C GLU A 373 -13.82 -1.82 -31.34
N ASP A 374 -13.24 -2.93 -31.81
CA ASP A 374 -13.96 -3.96 -32.56
C ASP A 374 -15.04 -4.64 -31.70
N MET A 375 -14.75 -4.87 -30.41
CA MET A 375 -15.71 -5.45 -29.47
C MET A 375 -16.86 -4.47 -29.18
N LEU A 376 -16.55 -3.19 -28.93
CA LEU A 376 -17.54 -2.14 -28.72
C LEU A 376 -18.45 -1.96 -29.94
N LYS A 377 -17.87 -1.96 -31.15
CA LYS A 377 -18.64 -1.91 -32.40
C LYS A 377 -19.62 -3.08 -32.51
N ALA A 378 -19.17 -4.30 -32.23
CA ALA A 378 -20.02 -5.48 -32.26
C ALA A 378 -21.10 -5.46 -31.17
N LEU A 379 -20.85 -4.82 -30.03
CA LEU A 379 -21.83 -4.58 -28.99
C LEU A 379 -22.92 -3.62 -29.47
N GLU A 380 -22.53 -2.49 -30.09
CA GLU A 380 -23.44 -1.48 -30.66
C GLU A 380 -24.29 -2.04 -31.80
N ASP A 381 -23.70 -2.86 -32.66
CA ASP A 381 -24.37 -3.53 -33.77
C ASP A 381 -25.26 -4.71 -33.30
N GLY A 382 -25.26 -5.03 -32.00
CA GLY A 382 -26.11 -6.07 -31.40
C GLY A 382 -25.66 -7.51 -31.71
N GLU A 383 -24.41 -7.69 -32.11
CA GLU A 383 -23.84 -8.99 -32.48
C GLU A 383 -23.47 -9.85 -31.25
N ILE A 384 -23.26 -9.22 -30.10
CA ILE A 384 -22.94 -9.89 -28.84
C ILE A 384 -24.22 -10.44 -28.19
N THR A 385 -24.29 -11.76 -28.04
CA THR A 385 -25.46 -12.44 -27.47
C THR A 385 -25.21 -12.97 -26.06
N LYS A 386 -26.25 -12.97 -25.22
CA LYS A 386 -26.21 -13.51 -23.85
C LYS A 386 -25.70 -14.96 -23.84
N GLY A 387 -24.74 -15.25 -22.96
CA GLY A 387 -24.11 -16.57 -22.85
C GLY A 387 -22.89 -16.76 -23.74
N SER A 388 -22.44 -15.71 -24.43
CA SER A 388 -21.15 -15.72 -25.15
C SER A 388 -19.97 -15.49 -24.19
N VAL A 389 -18.80 -16.01 -24.56
CA VAL A 389 -17.50 -15.67 -23.93
C VAL A 389 -16.81 -14.66 -24.84
N ILE A 390 -16.71 -13.41 -24.39
CA ILE A 390 -16.01 -12.35 -25.13
C ILE A 390 -14.50 -12.52 -24.88
N VAL A 391 -13.70 -12.53 -25.95
CA VAL A 391 -12.24 -12.62 -25.90
C VAL A 391 -11.68 -11.43 -26.65
N ILE A 392 -11.13 -10.46 -25.93
CA ILE A 392 -10.36 -9.35 -26.51
C ILE A 392 -8.89 -9.73 -26.36
N ARG A 393 -8.17 -9.81 -27.49
CA ARG A 393 -6.75 -10.21 -27.51
C ARG A 393 -5.90 -9.07 -28.02
N TYR A 394 -4.59 -9.30 -28.03
CA TYR A 394 -3.56 -8.31 -28.32
C TYR A 394 -3.45 -7.15 -27.32
N GLU A 395 -4.35 -6.98 -26.36
CA GLU A 395 -4.28 -5.92 -25.32
C GLU A 395 -3.28 -6.15 -24.16
N GLY A 396 -2.27 -6.99 -24.38
CA GLY A 396 -1.21 -7.23 -23.41
C GLY A 396 -0.12 -6.13 -23.41
N PRO A 397 0.92 -6.25 -22.55
CA PRO A 397 1.99 -5.25 -22.44
C PRO A 397 2.68 -4.90 -23.77
N LYS A 398 2.74 -5.84 -24.70
CA LYS A 398 3.38 -5.65 -26.02
C LYS A 398 2.41 -5.39 -27.17
N GLY A 399 1.24 -6.02 -27.14
CA GLY A 399 0.33 -5.97 -28.28
C GLY A 399 -0.53 -4.71 -28.29
N GLY A 400 -0.94 -4.22 -27.11
CA GLY A 400 -1.82 -3.06 -26.97
C GLY A 400 -1.20 -1.79 -27.55
N PRO A 401 -0.01 -1.33 -27.10
CA PRO A 401 0.89 -1.76 -26.01
C PRO A 401 0.51 -1.21 -24.62
N GLY A 402 1.29 -1.53 -23.59
CA GLY A 402 1.15 -0.92 -22.25
C GLY A 402 0.16 -1.61 -21.32
N MET A 403 -0.59 -2.60 -21.82
CA MET A 403 -1.63 -3.33 -21.07
C MET A 403 -2.70 -2.37 -20.54
N PRO A 404 -3.52 -1.76 -21.43
CA PRO A 404 -4.55 -0.80 -21.02
C PRO A 404 -5.57 -1.42 -20.06
N GLU A 405 -6.09 -0.60 -19.15
CA GLU A 405 -7.25 -0.96 -18.32
C GLU A 405 -8.51 -0.63 -19.13
N MET A 406 -9.25 -1.67 -19.53
CA MET A 406 -10.47 -1.63 -20.35
C MET A 406 -11.71 -1.91 -19.51
#